data_AF-A0A2D8GJB0-F1
#
_entry.id   AF-A0A2D8GJB0-F1
#
_cell.length_a   1.000
_cell.length_b   1.000
_cell.length_c   1.000
_cell.angle_alpha   90.00
_cell.angle_beta   90.00
_cell.angle_gamma   90.00
#
_symmetry.space_group_name_H-M   'P 1'
#
loop_
_entity.id
_entity.type
_entity.pdbx_description
1 polymer ?
#
loop_
_entity_poly.entity_id
_entity_poly.type
_entity_poly.pdbx_seq_one_letter_code
_entity_poly.pdbx_strand_id
1 'polypeptide(L)'
;MSKKASEIQIGGSHYKELAMSPLKYILANNLSYCLGNVVKYVSRNKGSEEDKVKDLLKAKHYIDLELENNYKRDPNGKKLIG
;
A
#
# COMPACT_ATOMS: atom_id res chain seq x y z
N MET A 1 -0.11 19.99 24.30
CA MET A 1 -1.08 19.04 23.68
C MET A 1 -0.33 17.79 23.25
N SER A 2 -0.88 16.59 23.53
CA SER A 2 -0.28 15.34 23.05
C SER A 2 -0.52 15.21 21.55
N LYS A 3 0.53 14.93 20.77
CA LYS A 3 0.39 14.62 19.33
C LYS A 3 -0.34 13.28 19.17
N LYS A 4 -1.22 13.16 18.16
CA LYS A 4 -1.89 11.89 17.86
C LYS A 4 -0.90 10.95 17.15
N ALA A 5 -1.03 9.64 17.37
CA ALA A 5 -0.19 8.66 16.68
C ALA A 5 -0.30 8.77 15.14
N SER A 6 -1.48 9.14 14.63
CA SER A 6 -1.72 9.38 13.19
C SER A 6 -0.97 10.57 12.59
N GLU A 7 -0.43 11.45 13.43
CA GLU A 7 0.31 12.67 13.05
C GLU A 7 1.83 12.48 13.24
N ILE A 8 2.25 11.31 13.73
CA ILE A 8 3.64 11.01 14.04
C ILE A 8 4.10 9.88 13.13
N GLN A 9 5.17 10.12 12.37
CA GLN A 9 5.92 9.05 11.72
C GLN A 9 7.10 8.66 12.61
N ILE A 10 7.13 7.40 13.07
CA ILE A 10 8.26 6.86 13.82
C ILE A 10 9.27 6.26 12.85
N GLY A 11 10.46 6.89 12.75
CA GLY A 11 11.53 6.49 11.83
C GLY A 11 11.33 6.94 10.38
N GLY A 12 12.43 7.29 9.70
CA GLY A 12 12.43 7.76 8.31
C GLY A 12 11.64 9.06 8.06
N SER A 13 11.41 9.39 6.78
CA SER A 13 10.62 10.55 6.33
C SER A 13 9.64 10.23 5.19
N HIS A 14 9.38 8.95 4.93
CA HIS A 14 8.79 8.49 3.67
C HIS A 14 7.37 8.96 3.33
N TYR A 15 6.61 9.42 4.33
CA TYR A 15 5.24 9.91 4.16
C TYR A 15 5.04 11.34 4.67
N LYS A 16 6.12 12.01 5.10
CA LYS A 16 6.04 13.34 5.74
C LYS A 16 5.63 14.45 4.77
N GLU A 17 6.01 14.32 3.51
CA GLU A 17 5.69 15.30 2.46
C GLU A 17 4.34 15.05 1.79
N LEU A 18 3.59 14.02 2.20
CA LEU A 18 2.28 13.75 1.64
C LEU A 18 1.23 14.68 2.25
N ALA A 19 0.33 15.18 1.40
CA ALA A 19 -0.84 15.95 1.85
C ALA A 19 -1.72 15.15 2.84
N MET A 20 -1.65 13.81 2.79
CA MET A 20 -2.34 12.91 3.71
C MET A 20 -1.51 11.65 3.98
N SER A 21 -1.52 11.17 5.23
CA SER A 21 -0.94 9.88 5.58
C SER A 21 -1.67 8.72 4.87
N PRO A 22 -0.96 7.74 4.28
CA PRO A 22 -1.57 6.58 3.62
C PRO A 22 -2.55 5.84 4.53
N LEU A 23 -2.24 5.70 5.82
CA LEU A 23 -3.11 5.02 6.79
C LEU A 23 -4.48 5.70 6.89
N LYS A 24 -4.52 7.04 6.86
CA LYS A 24 -5.77 7.80 6.93
C LYS A 24 -6.67 7.51 5.72
N TYR A 25 -6.09 7.46 4.51
CA TYR A 25 -6.83 7.11 3.29
C TYR A 25 -7.37 5.67 3.35
N ILE A 26 -6.53 4.73 3.79
CA ILE A 26 -6.86 3.30 3.90
C ILE A 26 -8.06 3.08 4.83
N LEU A 27 -8.01 3.66 6.03
CA LEU A 27 -9.08 3.53 7.02
C LEU A 27 -10.37 4.23 6.59
N ALA A 28 -10.27 5.43 6.00
CA ALA A 28 -11.44 6.18 5.55
C ALA A 28 -12.22 5.47 4.43
N ASN A 29 -11.55 4.64 3.63
CA ASN A 29 -12.16 3.91 2.52
C ASN A 29 -12.34 2.41 2.79
N ASN A 30 -12.12 1.94 4.02
CA ASN A 30 -12.24 0.54 4.42
C ASN A 30 -11.53 -0.45 3.48
N LEU A 31 -10.32 -0.09 3.03
CA LEU A 31 -9.58 -0.94 2.10
C LEU A 31 -9.14 -2.25 2.77
N SER A 32 -9.09 -3.33 1.99
CA SER A 32 -8.53 -4.61 2.44
C SER A 32 -7.06 -4.46 2.83
N TYR A 33 -6.51 -5.44 3.55
CA TYR A 33 -5.10 -5.45 3.91
C TYR A 33 -4.18 -5.37 2.67
N CYS A 34 -4.51 -6.08 1.59
CA CYS A 34 -3.73 -6.05 0.36
C CYS A 34 -3.80 -4.68 -0.31
N LEU A 35 -5.01 -4.12 -0.50
CA LEU A 35 -5.19 -2.80 -1.10
C LEU A 35 -4.58 -1.68 -0.24
N GLY A 36 -4.61 -1.82 1.09
CA GLY A 36 -3.92 -0.91 1.99
C GLY A 36 -2.41 -0.93 1.81
N ASN A 37 -1.82 -2.12 1.60
CA ASN A 37 -0.40 -2.21 1.25
C ASN A 37 -0.10 -1.58 -0.11
N VAL A 38 -0.96 -1.74 -1.12
CA VAL A 38 -0.81 -1.05 -2.42
C VAL A 38 -0.67 0.45 -2.21
N VAL A 39 -1.61 1.09 -1.52
CA VAL A 39 -1.57 2.54 -1.20
C VAL A 39 -0.25 2.88 -0.48
N LYS A 40 0.14 2.09 0.51
CA LYS A 40 1.39 2.29 1.26
C LYS A 40 2.63 2.24 0.38
N TYR A 41 2.72 1.33 -0.60
CA TYR A 41 3.89 1.19 -1.47
C TYR A 41 3.92 2.25 -2.58
N VAL A 42 2.77 2.59 -3.18
CA VAL A 42 2.72 3.60 -4.24
C VAL A 42 2.97 5.01 -3.70
N SER A 43 2.51 5.32 -2.48
CA SER A 43 2.71 6.63 -1.84
C SER A 43 4.07 6.78 -1.16
N ARG A 44 4.84 5.71 -0.97
CA ARG A 44 6.12 5.80 -0.28
C ARG A 44 7.15 6.51 -1.14
N ASN A 45 7.83 7.48 -0.54
CA ASN A 45 9.01 8.09 -1.13
C ASN A 45 10.23 7.81 -0.26
N LYS A 46 11.10 6.91 -0.69
CA LYS A 46 12.30 6.54 0.06
C LYS A 46 13.42 6.07 -0.85
N GLY A 47 14.65 6.34 -0.43
CA GLY A 47 15.83 5.73 -1.03
C GLY A 47 16.06 6.16 -2.48
N SER A 48 16.67 5.26 -3.25
CA SER A 48 16.98 5.46 -4.67
C SER A 48 15.84 5.03 -5.59
N GLU A 49 16.03 5.21 -6.90
CA GLU A 49 15.08 4.73 -7.91
C GLU A 49 14.83 3.21 -7.79
N GLU A 50 15.87 2.43 -7.49
CA GLU A 50 15.76 0.98 -7.32
C GLU A 50 14.87 0.60 -6.13
N ASP A 51 14.88 1.39 -5.05
CA ASP A 51 13.95 1.21 -3.94
C ASP A 51 12.52 1.50 -4.35
N LYS A 52 12.31 2.53 -5.20
CA LYS A 52 10.99 2.84 -5.75
C LYS A 52 10.49 1.72 -6.66
N VAL A 53 11.33 1.17 -7.53
CA VAL A 53 10.99 0.01 -8.38
C VAL A 53 10.58 -1.19 -7.53
N LYS A 54 11.34 -1.51 -6.47
CA LYS A 54 10.97 -2.59 -5.53
C LYS A 54 9.63 -2.33 -4.85
N ASP A 55 9.34 -1.09 -4.49
CA ASP A 55 8.04 -0.74 -3.89
C ASP A 55 6.90 -0.89 -4.91
N LEU A 56 7.10 -0.52 -6.18
CA LEU A 56 6.10 -0.75 -7.25
C LEU A 56 5.87 -2.25 -7.51
N LEU A 57 6.93 -3.07 -7.52
CA LEU A 57 6.80 -4.53 -7.66
C LEU A 57 6.03 -5.14 -6.49
N LYS A 58 6.24 -4.67 -5.26
CA LYS A 58 5.45 -5.08 -4.10
C LYS A 58 3.99 -4.67 -4.23
N ALA A 59 3.72 -3.44 -4.70
CA ALA A 59 2.36 -2.98 -4.95
C ALA A 59 1.65 -3.90 -5.97
N LYS A 60 2.30 -4.23 -7.09
CA LYS A 60 1.77 -5.19 -8.07
C LYS A 60 1.46 -6.55 -7.43
N HIS A 61 2.40 -7.10 -6.67
CA HIS A 61 2.19 -8.38 -6.00
C HIS A 61 1.00 -8.36 -5.03
N TYR A 62 0.79 -7.27 -4.28
CA TYR A 62 -0.39 -7.15 -3.42
C TYR A 62 -1.71 -7.05 -4.21
N ILE A 63 -1.70 -6.49 -5.43
CA ILE A 63 -2.86 -6.55 -6.33
C ILE A 63 -3.12 -8.01 -6.75
N ASP A 64 -2.07 -8.74 -7.11
CA ASP A 64 -2.18 -10.16 -7.49
C ASP A 64 -2.72 -11.01 -6.33
N LEU A 65 -2.26 -10.77 -5.09
CA LEU A 65 -2.78 -11.43 -3.89
C LEU A 65 -4.24 -11.08 -3.58
N GLU A 66 -4.67 -9.85 -3.84
CA GLU A 66 -6.07 -9.43 -3.69
C GLU A 66 -6.95 -10.19 -4.70
N LEU A 67 -6.52 -10.24 -5.96
CA LEU A 67 -7.18 -11.00 -7.03
C LEU A 67 -7.32 -12.48 -6.67
N GLU A 68 -6.25 -13.11 -6.18
CA GLU A 68 -6.26 -14.51 -5.78
C GLU A 68 -7.20 -14.76 -4.59
N ASN A 69 -7.01 -14.03 -3.49
CA ASN A 69 -7.66 -14.36 -2.23
C ASN A 69 -9.13 -13.98 -2.21
N ASN A 70 -9.48 -12.79 -2.74
CA ASN A 70 -10.82 -12.23 -2.61
C ASN A 70 -11.66 -12.44 -3.87
N TYR A 71 -11.04 -12.53 -5.05
CA TYR A 71 -11.76 -12.63 -6.32
C TYR A 71 -11.57 -13.96 -7.05
N LYS A 72 -10.70 -14.84 -6.54
CA LYS A 72 -10.34 -16.13 -7.15
C LYS A 72 -9.90 -15.95 -8.61
N ARG A 73 -9.06 -14.94 -8.86
CA ARG A 73 -8.50 -14.60 -10.18
C ARG A 73 -6.98 -14.70 -10.19
N ASP A 74 -6.43 -15.00 -11.35
CA ASP A 74 -4.99 -14.89 -11.64
C ASP A 74 -4.59 -13.40 -11.85
N PRO A 75 -3.28 -13.08 -11.98
CA PRO A 75 -2.81 -11.72 -12.25
C PRO A 75 -3.35 -11.08 -13.55
N ASN A 76 -3.96 -11.87 -14.44
CA ASN A 76 -4.56 -11.40 -15.69
C ASN A 76 -6.10 -11.32 -15.59
N GLY A 77 -6.69 -11.52 -14.40
CA GLY A 77 -8.12 -11.50 -14.18
C GLY A 77 -8.88 -12.76 -14.61
N LYS A 78 -8.19 -13.82 -15.04
CA LYS A 78 -8.81 -15.11 -15.39
C LYS A 78 -9.20 -15.85 -14.12
N LYS A 79 -10.34 -16.54 -14.15
CA LYS A 79 -10.82 -17.30 -12.99
C LYS A 79 -9.85 -18.45 -12.69
N LEU A 80 -9.44 -18.56 -11.42
CA LEU A 80 -8.68 -19.72 -10.95
C LEU A 80 -9.63 -20.91 -10.93
N ILE A 81 -9.21 -21.99 -11.60
CA ILE A 81 -9.89 -23.28 -11.57
C ILE A 81 -9.35 -24.00 -10.34
N GLY A 82 -10.22 -24.29 -9.38
CA GLY A 82 -9.88 -25.07 -8.20
C GLY A 82 -9.64 -26.54 -8.52
#